data_AF-A0A7S2MID3-F1
#
_entry.id   AF-A0A7S2MID3-F1
#
_cell.length_a   1.000
_cell.length_b   1.000
_cell.length_c   1.000
_cell.angle_alpha   90.00
_cell.angle_beta   90.00
_cell.angle_gamma   90.00
#
_symmetry.space_group_name_H-M   'P 1'
#
loop_
_entity.id
_entity.type
_entity.pdbx_description
1 polymer ?
#
loop_
_entity_poly.entity_id
_entity_poly.type
_entity_poly.pdbx_seq_one_letter_code
_entity_poly.pdbx_strand_id
1 'polypeptide(L)'
;PPMPYYVAILVDRRRAKRLGPPQTVNFPGTQMGRQLLAVALAIQGAPPLLAATAHLESMKDQAVERKRQLARGLRYLRAAVGQAFAGAPPGSERVAAALLGGDLNLRDE
;
A
#
# COMPACT_ATOMS: atom_id res chain seq x y z
N PRO A 1 5.55 21.90 0.22
CA PRO A 1 6.52 21.70 -0.89
C PRO A 1 6.07 20.53 -1.79
N PRO A 2 6.21 20.64 -3.12
CA PRO A 2 6.01 19.47 -3.99
C PRO A 2 6.98 18.38 -3.53
N MET A 3 6.46 17.19 -3.23
CA MET A 3 7.28 16.05 -2.85
C MET A 3 8.08 15.64 -4.09
N PRO A 4 9.43 15.64 -4.07
CA PRO A 4 10.24 15.62 -5.29
C PRO A 4 10.10 14.34 -6.13
N TYR A 5 9.45 13.30 -5.59
CA TYR A 5 9.08 12.09 -6.33
C TYR A 5 7.93 11.34 -5.63
N TYR A 6 7.39 10.32 -6.31
CA TYR A 6 6.26 9.51 -5.83
C TYR A 6 6.46 8.02 -6.15
N VAL A 7 5.63 7.16 -5.53
CA VAL A 7 5.54 5.73 -5.84
C VAL A 7 4.39 5.44 -6.80
N ALA A 8 4.49 4.37 -7.57
CA ALA A 8 3.45 3.94 -8.50
C ALA A 8 3.25 2.42 -8.45
N ILE A 9 2.04 1.98 -8.78
CA ILE A 9 1.70 0.57 -9.04
C ILE A 9 1.23 0.50 -10.49
N LEU A 10 1.95 -0.27 -11.32
CA LEU A 10 1.54 -0.57 -12.69
C LEU A 10 0.78 -1.89 -12.70
N VAL A 11 -0.37 -1.92 -13.39
CA VAL A 11 -1.29 -3.07 -13.41
C VAL A 11 -1.48 -3.53 -14.84
N ASP A 12 -1.24 -4.82 -15.10
CA ASP A 12 -1.58 -5.45 -16.37
C ASP A 12 -3.11 -5.55 -16.51
N ARG A 13 -3.66 -4.72 -17.39
CA ARG A 13 -5.10 -4.61 -17.64
C ARG A 13 -5.71 -5.86 -18.28
N ARG A 14 -4.89 -6.75 -18.86
CA ARG A 14 -5.38 -8.03 -19.42
C ARG A 14 -5.67 -9.03 -18.31
N ARG A 15 -4.93 -8.95 -17.20
CA ARG A 15 -4.96 -9.94 -16.11
C ARG A 15 -5.60 -9.43 -14.83
N ALA A 16 -5.74 -8.11 -14.67
CA ALA A 16 -6.27 -7.52 -13.46
C ALA A 16 -7.17 -6.31 -13.71
N LYS A 17 -8.17 -6.16 -12.85
CA LYS A 17 -9.07 -5.01 -12.80
C LYS A 17 -9.04 -4.39 -11.41
N ARG A 18 -9.07 -3.06 -11.33
CA ARG A 18 -9.20 -2.37 -10.03
C ARG A 18 -10.61 -2.58 -9.48
N LEU A 19 -10.70 -2.93 -8.20
CA LEU A 19 -11.97 -3.06 -7.48
C LEU A 19 -12.51 -1.71 -6.97
N GLY A 20 -11.63 -0.71 -6.84
CA GLY A 20 -12.01 0.64 -6.42
C GLY A 20 -10.90 1.65 -6.72
N PRO A 21 -11.07 2.92 -6.30
CA PRO A 21 -10.05 3.95 -6.48
C PRO A 21 -8.81 3.66 -5.62
N PRO A 22 -7.59 3.98 -6.09
CA PRO A 22 -6.38 3.88 -5.27
C PRO A 22 -6.53 4.62 -3.94
N GLN A 23 -5.98 4.04 -2.88
CA GLN A 23 -5.97 4.62 -1.55
C GLN A 23 -4.56 5.07 -1.19
N THR A 24 -4.47 6.24 -0.56
CA THR A 24 -3.19 6.76 -0.04
C THR A 24 -3.28 6.87 1.47
N VAL A 25 -2.36 6.22 2.17
CA VAL A 25 -2.21 6.36 3.62
C VAL A 25 -0.99 7.22 3.88
N ASN A 26 -1.24 8.42 4.39
CA ASN A 26 -0.18 9.38 4.72
C ASN A 26 0.60 8.91 5.96
N PHE A 27 1.90 9.17 5.94
CA PHE A 27 2.78 9.01 7.09
C PHE A 27 3.07 10.39 7.71
N PRO A 28 2.39 10.79 8.79
CA PRO A 28 2.44 12.16 9.29
C PRO A 28 3.82 12.56 9.85
N GLY A 29 4.65 11.60 10.26
CA GLY A 29 5.99 11.84 10.78
C GLY A 29 7.08 11.91 9.70
N THR A 30 6.73 11.72 8.42
CA THR A 30 7.72 11.75 7.34
C THR A 30 8.30 13.15 7.16
N GLN A 31 9.61 13.22 6.93
CA GLN A 31 10.29 14.45 6.50
C GLN A 31 10.55 14.45 5.00
N MET A 32 10.36 13.29 4.35
CA MET A 32 10.67 13.07 2.93
C MET A 32 9.42 12.87 2.07
N GLY A 33 8.23 13.17 2.60
CA GLY A 33 6.98 13.05 1.85
C GLY A 33 6.53 11.61 1.57
N ARG A 34 6.79 10.69 2.49
CA ARG A 34 6.48 9.27 2.30
C ARG A 34 5.00 8.96 2.54
N GLN A 35 4.52 7.96 1.81
CA GLN A 35 3.14 7.48 1.88
C GLN A 35 3.09 5.99 1.51
N LEU A 36 2.01 5.32 1.90
CA LEU A 36 1.62 4.02 1.36
C LEU A 36 0.59 4.24 0.25
N LEU A 37 0.85 3.73 -0.94
CA LEU A 37 -0.12 3.63 -2.03
C LEU A 37 -0.68 2.21 -2.06
N ALA A 38 -2.00 2.07 -2.09
CA ALA A 38 -2.66 0.77 -2.13
C ALA A 38 -3.76 0.72 -3.21
N VAL A 39 -3.86 -0.42 -3.91
CA VAL A 39 -4.85 -0.68 -4.97
C VAL A 39 -5.41 -2.08 -4.79
N ALA A 40 -6.73 -2.19 -4.65
CA ALA A 40 -7.41 -3.48 -4.66
C ALA A 40 -7.64 -3.96 -6.10
N LEU A 41 -7.30 -5.21 -6.36
CA LEU A 41 -7.29 -5.82 -7.68
C LEU A 41 -8.09 -7.14 -7.67
N ALA A 42 -8.99 -7.29 -8.62
CA ALA A 42 -9.46 -8.60 -9.06
C ALA A 42 -8.46 -9.13 -10.09
N ILE A 43 -7.89 -10.31 -9.84
CA ILE A 43 -6.86 -10.93 -10.68
C ILE A 43 -7.47 -12.20 -11.31
N GLN A 44 -7.32 -12.36 -12.62
CA GLN A 44 -7.86 -13.52 -13.31
C GLN A 44 -7.28 -14.83 -12.74
N GLY A 45 -8.17 -15.71 -12.27
CA GLY A 45 -7.79 -17.01 -11.72
C GLY A 45 -7.18 -16.97 -10.31
N ALA A 46 -7.23 -15.83 -9.62
CA ALA A 46 -6.73 -15.69 -8.26
C ALA A 46 -7.70 -14.89 -7.38
N PRO A 47 -7.69 -15.11 -6.05
CA PRO A 47 -8.49 -14.31 -5.13
C PRO A 47 -8.10 -12.81 -5.18
N PRO A 48 -9.02 -11.89 -4.86
CA PRO A 48 -8.75 -10.46 -4.82
C PRO A 48 -7.57 -10.08 -3.93
N LEU A 49 -6.70 -9.22 -4.46
CA LEU A 49 -5.46 -8.80 -3.82
C LEU A 49 -5.47 -7.29 -3.54
N LEU A 50 -5.12 -6.90 -2.33
CA LEU A 50 -4.72 -5.52 -2.02
C LEU A 50 -3.21 -5.39 -2.24
N ALA A 51 -2.81 -4.85 -3.40
CA ALA A 51 -1.42 -4.55 -3.68
C ALA A 51 -1.06 -3.18 -3.11
N ALA A 52 0.01 -3.10 -2.32
CA ALA A 52 0.48 -1.87 -1.74
C ALA A 52 1.98 -1.68 -1.91
N THR A 53 2.39 -0.42 -2.09
CA THR A 53 3.79 -0.03 -2.21
C THR A 53 4.06 1.20 -1.36
N ALA A 54 5.24 1.25 -0.77
CA ALA A 54 5.77 2.42 -0.12
C ALA A 54 7.26 2.53 -0.39
N HIS A 55 7.76 3.76 -0.31
CA HIS A 55 9.19 4.00 -0.14
C HIS A 55 9.34 4.61 1.26
N LEU A 56 9.69 3.79 2.25
CA LEU A 56 9.74 4.22 3.66
C LEU A 56 10.93 5.17 3.91
N GLU A 57 10.92 5.83 5.06
CA GLU A 57 11.94 6.82 5.46
C GLU A 57 13.36 6.25 5.26
N SER A 58 14.12 6.94 4.42
CA SER A 58 15.49 6.58 4.08
C SER A 58 16.46 7.04 5.17
N MET A 59 17.74 6.69 5.03
CA MET A 59 18.80 7.02 5.99
C MET A 59 18.72 6.23 7.31
N LYS A 60 19.89 6.08 7.96
CA LYS A 60 20.05 5.25 9.16
C LYS A 60 19.40 5.90 10.39
N ASP A 61 19.56 7.20 10.53
CA ASP A 61 19.02 8.05 11.61
C ASP A 61 17.48 8.06 11.66
N GLN A 62 16.81 7.81 10.54
CA GLN A 62 15.35 7.76 10.47
C GLN A 62 14.74 6.38 10.79
N ALA A 63 15.51 5.49 11.44
CA ALA A 63 15.04 4.14 11.75
C ALA A 63 13.75 4.10 12.58
N VAL A 64 13.59 5.03 13.53
CA VAL A 64 12.39 5.11 14.36
C VAL A 64 11.15 5.44 13.52
N GLU A 65 11.25 6.44 12.65
CA GLU A 65 10.14 6.84 11.79
C GLU A 65 9.82 5.73 10.77
N ARG A 66 10.82 5.14 10.12
CA ARG A 66 10.63 4.01 9.21
C ARG A 66 9.89 2.84 9.87
N LYS A 67 10.22 2.48 11.12
CA LYS A 67 9.51 1.43 11.88
C LYS A 67 8.06 1.83 12.16
N ARG A 68 7.78 3.09 12.49
CA ARG A 68 6.41 3.61 12.66
C ARG A 68 5.60 3.54 11.37
N GLN A 69 6.21 3.89 10.24
CA GLN A 69 5.59 3.83 8.92
C GLN A 69 5.25 2.39 8.52
N LEU A 70 6.20 1.46 8.69
CA LEU A 70 5.95 0.04 8.45
C LEU A 70 4.79 -0.47 9.31
N ALA A 71 4.81 -0.20 10.61
CA ALA A 71 3.76 -0.64 11.52
C ALA A 71 2.39 -0.05 11.14
N ARG A 72 2.34 1.21 10.70
CA ARG A 72 1.11 1.85 10.20
C ARG A 72 0.61 1.19 8.92
N GLY A 73 1.50 0.91 7.97
CA GLY A 73 1.18 0.22 6.73
C GLY A 73 0.64 -1.19 6.99
N LEU A 74 1.32 -1.99 7.82
CA LEU A 74 0.88 -3.34 8.17
C LEU A 74 -0.48 -3.36 8.89
N ARG A 75 -0.74 -2.41 9.80
CA ARG A 75 -2.07 -2.27 10.44
C ARG A 75 -3.17 -1.98 9.42
N TYR A 76 -2.91 -1.07 8.48
CA TYR A 76 -3.86 -0.75 7.41
C TYR A 76 -4.17 -1.99 6.55
N LEU A 77 -3.13 -2.71 6.10
CA LEU A 77 -3.31 -3.91 5.29
C LEU A 77 -4.05 -5.02 6.05
N ARG A 78 -3.69 -5.26 7.30
CA ARG A 78 -4.37 -6.25 8.16
C ARG A 78 -5.86 -5.94 8.33
N ALA A 79 -6.21 -4.66 8.52
CA ALA A 79 -7.60 -4.25 8.67
C ALA A 79 -8.42 -4.38 7.38
N ALA A 80 -7.77 -4.34 6.22
CA ALA A 80 -8.43 -4.44 4.92
C ALA A 80 -8.73 -5.89 4.49
N VAL A 81 -7.94 -6.88 4.94
CA VAL A 81 -8.17 -8.29 4.61
C VAL A 81 -9.52 -8.76 5.16
N GLY A 82 -10.30 -9.42 4.32
CA GLY A 82 -11.66 -9.89 4.62
C GLY A 82 -12.74 -8.82 4.49
N GLN A 83 -12.38 -7.57 4.15
CA GLN A 83 -13.31 -6.46 4.01
C GLN A 83 -13.59 -6.13 2.55
N ALA A 84 -14.72 -5.47 2.30
CA ALA A 84 -14.96 -4.78 1.03
C ALA A 84 -13.99 -3.60 0.92
N PHE A 85 -13.46 -3.36 -0.27
CA PHE A 85 -12.52 -2.25 -0.45
C PHE A 85 -13.25 -0.90 -0.48
N ALA A 86 -12.63 0.13 0.10
CA ALA A 86 -13.21 1.47 0.16
C ALA A 86 -13.48 2.02 -1.25
N GLY A 87 -14.71 2.49 -1.48
CA GLY A 87 -15.15 3.01 -2.77
C GLY A 87 -15.35 1.95 -3.85
N ALA A 88 -15.30 0.65 -3.51
CA ALA A 88 -15.70 -0.41 -4.42
C ALA A 88 -17.23 -0.44 -4.59
N PRO A 89 -17.75 -0.78 -5.79
CA PRO A 89 -19.18 -0.95 -6.00
C PRO A 89 -19.81 -1.96 -5.02
N PRO A 90 -21.08 -1.79 -4.62
CA PRO A 90 -21.78 -2.79 -3.82
C PRO A 90 -21.73 -4.19 -4.45
N GLY A 91 -21.50 -5.21 -3.63
CA GLY A 91 -21.35 -6.59 -4.08
C GLY A 91 -19.97 -6.95 -4.67
N SER A 92 -19.02 -6.02 -4.70
CA SER A 92 -17.64 -6.33 -5.09
C SER A 92 -17.02 -7.38 -4.18
N GLU A 93 -16.11 -8.17 -4.75
CA GLU A 93 -15.38 -9.17 -3.99
C GLU A 93 -14.57 -8.54 -2.85
N ARG A 94 -14.46 -9.28 -1.74
CA ARG A 94 -13.69 -8.85 -0.56
C ARG A 94 -12.21 -9.11 -0.78
N VAL A 95 -11.37 -8.27 -0.19
CA VAL A 95 -9.91 -8.45 -0.23
C VAL A 95 -9.55 -9.77 0.44
N ALA A 96 -9.01 -10.73 -0.32
CA ALA A 96 -8.64 -12.03 0.22
C ALA A 96 -7.22 -12.04 0.80
N ALA A 97 -6.32 -11.26 0.21
CA ALA A 97 -4.94 -11.14 0.65
C ALA A 97 -4.43 -9.70 0.47
N ALA A 98 -3.36 -9.37 1.18
CA ALA A 98 -2.64 -8.11 1.03
C ALA A 98 -1.16 -8.39 0.73
N LEU A 99 -0.59 -7.61 -0.19
CA LEU A 99 0.82 -7.65 -0.55
C LEU A 99 1.42 -6.27 -0.31
N LEU A 100 2.48 -6.21 0.51
CA LEU A 100 3.31 -5.02 0.66
C LEU A 100 4.64 -5.24 -0.06
N GLY A 101 5.02 -4.31 -0.91
CA GLY A 101 6.36 -4.23 -1.50
C GLY A 101 6.90 -2.80 -1.52
N GLY A 102 7.97 -2.61 -2.31
CA GLY A 102 8.65 -1.33 -2.46
C GLY A 102 10.00 -1.28 -1.74
N ASP A 103 10.60 -0.09 -1.68
CA ASP A 103 11.83 0.14 -0.93
C ASP A 103 11.50 0.46 0.52
N LEU A 104 11.54 -0.58 1.35
CA LEU A 104 11.20 -0.46 2.77
C LEU A 104 12.36 0.08 3.60
N ASN A 105 13.58 0.21 3.05
CA ASN A 105 14.76 0.67 3.78
C ASN A 105 15.00 -0.10 5.11
N LEU A 106 14.55 -1.35 5.24
CA LEU A 106 14.66 -2.09 6.49
C LEU A 106 16.08 -2.62 6.70
N ARG A 107 16.41 -2.82 7.98
CA ARG A 107 17.63 -3.45 8.46
C ARG A 107 17.16 -4.43 9.52
N ASP A 108 17.74 -5.62 9.52
CA ASP A 108 17.38 -6.68 10.45
C ASP A 108 17.90 -6.39 11.87
N GLU A 109 18.96 -5.58 11.94
CA GLU A 109 19.63 -5.06 13.15
C GLU A 109 19.25 -3.60 13.47
#